data_AF-A0A954CQ69-F1
#
_entry.id   AF-A0A954CQ69-F1
#
_cell.length_a   1.000
_cell.length_b   1.000
_cell.length_c   1.000
_cell.angle_alpha   90.00
_cell.angle_beta   90.00
_cell.angle_gamma   90.00
#
_symmetry.space_group_name_H-M   'P 1'
#
loop_
_entity.id
_entity.type
_entity.pdbx_description
1 polymer ?
#
loop_
_entity_poly.entity_id
_entity_poly.type
_entity_poly.pdbx_seq_one_letter_code
_entity_poly.pdbx_strand_id
1 'polypeptide(L)'
;NSAFTLSGITLTVGGNGDWVNNVTSVAVFLDDGDGVYGATDTSLFSGAGSAGSVTCNFSSNVTVNDGASQDLWVLVGIATTAGGSPAETFSTSIASTADVAVVTAGGQVMIGTVAPVSSTLSVINYSFTSFTPTSDNNTGGKPITITGTGFALPVIVTINGVPCTGTASVDPTGTQITGLFVPGGSGTNLPITLDTNNLGPKTLSQTFTYQFTLGGTVSGGGGGGGGGGCTATSHESIALLLALVSLLGCAAFLRRRSA
;
A
#
# COMPACT_ATOMS: atom_id res chain seq x y z
N ASN A 1 -22.57 36.68 -17.53
CA ASN A 1 -22.10 37.29 -16.26
C ASN A 1 -21.02 38.26 -16.64
N SER A 2 -21.12 39.54 -16.28
CA SER A 2 -20.05 40.51 -16.57
C SER A 2 -18.67 39.95 -16.19
N ALA A 3 -17.64 40.29 -16.97
CA ALA A 3 -16.28 39.88 -16.67
C ALA A 3 -15.88 40.27 -15.23
N PHE A 4 -15.14 39.39 -14.56
CA PHE A 4 -14.65 39.62 -13.21
C PHE A 4 -13.21 39.12 -13.07
N THR A 5 -12.55 39.58 -12.00
CA THR A 5 -11.15 39.27 -11.74
C THR A 5 -11.00 38.66 -10.36
N LEU A 6 -10.36 37.49 -10.30
CA LEU A 6 -10.02 36.75 -9.09
C LEU A 6 -8.62 37.13 -8.61
N SER A 7 -8.45 37.29 -7.29
CA SER A 7 -7.13 37.42 -6.65
C SER A 7 -6.77 36.23 -5.77
N GLY A 8 -7.65 35.25 -5.62
CA GLY A 8 -7.36 34.08 -4.81
C GLY A 8 -8.58 33.25 -4.48
N ILE A 9 -8.31 32.11 -3.84
CA ILE A 9 -9.31 31.21 -3.30
C ILE A 9 -8.89 30.76 -1.89
N THR A 10 -9.86 30.46 -1.03
CA THR A 10 -9.62 29.74 0.23
C THR A 10 -10.09 28.31 0.05
N LEU A 11 -9.18 27.36 0.24
CA LEU A 11 -9.49 25.94 0.22
C LEU A 11 -9.87 25.52 1.63
N THR A 12 -11.11 25.09 1.84
CA THR A 12 -11.50 24.33 3.02
C THR A 12 -10.86 22.96 2.93
N VAL A 13 -10.17 22.55 3.99
CA VAL A 13 -9.50 21.25 4.02
C VAL A 13 -10.27 20.26 4.89
N GLY A 14 -10.25 19.00 4.51
CA GLY A 14 -10.97 17.92 5.19
C GLY A 14 -10.23 16.59 5.14
N GLY A 15 -10.92 15.55 5.61
CA GLY A 15 -10.35 14.23 5.85
C GLY A 15 -9.77 14.09 7.26
N ASN A 16 -9.15 12.93 7.52
CA ASN A 16 -8.55 12.57 8.81
C ASN A 16 -7.01 12.70 8.83
N GLY A 17 -6.39 13.13 7.72
CA GLY A 17 -4.95 13.34 7.63
C GLY A 17 -4.46 14.63 8.32
N ASP A 18 -3.18 14.65 8.70
CA ASP A 18 -2.55 15.81 9.33
C ASP A 18 -2.12 16.85 8.29
N TRP A 19 -2.95 17.87 8.08
CA TRP A 19 -2.69 18.94 7.10
C TRP A 19 -1.50 19.85 7.43
N VAL A 20 -0.97 19.81 8.65
CA VAL A 20 0.16 20.65 9.05
C VAL A 20 1.47 19.91 8.84
N ASN A 21 1.53 18.63 9.23
CA ASN A 21 2.78 17.87 9.21
C ASN A 21 2.91 16.93 8.00
N ASN A 22 1.81 16.49 7.40
CA ASN A 22 1.82 15.52 6.30
C ASN A 22 1.62 16.15 4.91
N VAL A 23 1.30 17.44 4.84
CA VAL A 23 1.17 18.19 3.57
C VAL A 23 2.36 19.12 3.39
N THR A 24 3.23 18.79 2.43
CA THR A 24 4.44 19.56 2.14
C THR A 24 4.16 20.82 1.34
N SER A 25 3.11 20.80 0.52
CA SER A 25 2.73 21.95 -0.30
C SER A 25 1.27 21.90 -0.71
N VAL A 26 0.66 23.08 -0.85
CA VAL A 26 -0.58 23.28 -1.60
C VAL A 26 -0.28 24.31 -2.67
N ALA A 27 -0.60 23.97 -3.92
CA ALA A 27 -0.36 24.82 -5.07
C ALA A 27 -1.61 24.92 -5.94
N VAL A 28 -1.80 26.09 -6.55
CA VAL A 28 -2.88 26.35 -7.49
C VAL A 28 -2.27 26.77 -8.81
N PHE A 29 -2.74 26.18 -9.91
CA PHE A 29 -2.32 26.51 -11.26
C PHE A 29 -3.54 26.87 -12.13
N LEU A 30 -3.37 27.82 -13.03
CA LEU A 30 -4.31 28.12 -14.10
C LEU A 30 -4.05 27.18 -15.27
N ASP A 31 -5.09 26.46 -15.67
CA ASP A 31 -5.08 25.58 -16.85
C ASP A 31 -4.83 26.40 -18.13
N ASP A 32 -4.04 25.86 -19.05
CA ASP A 32 -3.80 26.49 -20.35
C ASP A 32 -4.90 26.22 -21.40
N GLY A 33 -5.93 25.46 -21.02
CA GLY A 33 -7.08 25.09 -21.83
C GLY A 33 -6.98 23.70 -22.48
N ASP A 34 -5.93 22.94 -22.21
CA ASP A 34 -5.77 21.58 -22.72
C ASP A 34 -6.48 20.51 -21.85
N GLY A 35 -6.90 20.87 -20.64
CA GLY A 35 -7.58 19.98 -19.70
C GLY A 35 -6.68 18.92 -19.06
N VAL A 36 -5.36 19.11 -19.08
CA VAL A 36 -4.36 18.20 -18.52
C VAL A 36 -3.32 18.97 -17.71
N TYR A 37 -3.19 18.64 -16.42
CA TYR A 37 -2.14 19.25 -15.60
C TYR A 37 -0.73 19.00 -16.19
N GLY A 38 0.02 20.07 -16.41
CA GLY A 38 1.30 20.05 -17.11
C GLY A 38 2.22 21.26 -16.82
N ALA A 39 3.39 21.26 -17.46
CA ALA A 39 4.41 22.31 -17.26
C ALA A 39 4.05 23.64 -17.93
N THR A 40 3.04 23.65 -18.79
CA THR A 40 2.52 24.84 -19.47
C THR A 40 1.48 25.58 -18.64
N ASP A 41 0.91 24.93 -17.62
CA ASP A 41 0.02 25.57 -16.66
C ASP A 41 0.72 26.65 -15.86
N THR A 42 0.00 27.74 -15.61
CA THR A 42 0.57 28.91 -14.92
C THR A 42 0.38 28.79 -13.42
N SER A 43 1.47 28.74 -12.66
CA SER A 43 1.39 28.74 -11.19
C SER A 43 0.80 30.05 -10.68
N LEU A 44 -0.30 29.95 -9.93
CA LEU A 44 -0.96 31.07 -9.28
C LEU A 44 -0.55 31.17 -7.81
N PHE A 45 -0.41 30.04 -7.12
CA PHE A 45 -0.09 30.00 -5.69
C PHE A 45 0.78 28.79 -5.35
N SER A 46 1.65 28.96 -4.34
CA SER A 46 2.37 27.89 -3.66
C SER A 46 2.52 28.25 -2.19
N GLY A 47 2.08 27.37 -1.30
CA GLY A 47 2.20 27.51 0.15
C GLY A 47 2.27 26.17 0.85
N ALA A 48 2.37 26.20 2.19
CA ALA A 48 2.31 25.00 3.01
C ALA A 48 0.85 24.57 3.27
N GLY A 49 0.67 23.32 3.73
CA GLY A 49 -0.61 22.90 4.31
C GLY A 49 -0.94 23.66 5.59
N SER A 50 -2.23 23.69 5.95
CA SER A 50 -2.74 24.39 7.13
C SER A 50 -3.96 23.68 7.68
N ALA A 51 -4.17 23.77 8.99
CA ALA A 51 -5.35 23.21 9.63
C ALA A 51 -6.61 24.04 9.31
N GLY A 52 -7.70 23.36 8.96
CA GLY A 52 -9.01 23.96 8.70
C GLY A 52 -9.16 24.57 7.31
N SER A 53 -8.25 25.47 6.90
CA SER A 53 -8.24 26.01 5.55
C SER A 53 -6.86 26.49 5.09
N VAL A 54 -6.70 26.62 3.77
CA VAL A 54 -5.52 27.16 3.09
C VAL A 54 -5.95 28.35 2.22
N THR A 55 -5.55 29.56 2.62
CA THR A 55 -5.80 30.77 1.81
C THR A 55 -4.74 30.90 0.72
N CYS A 56 -5.18 30.75 -0.52
CA CYS A 56 -4.36 30.80 -1.72
C CYS A 56 -4.47 32.18 -2.37
N ASN A 57 -3.60 33.11 -1.98
CA ASN A 57 -3.50 34.42 -2.65
C ASN A 57 -2.73 34.26 -3.96
N PHE A 58 -3.37 34.61 -5.08
CA PHE A 58 -2.74 34.45 -6.38
C PHE A 58 -1.64 35.49 -6.60
N SER A 59 -0.49 35.02 -7.10
CA SER A 59 0.64 35.84 -7.53
C SER A 59 0.30 36.74 -8.72
N SER A 60 -0.65 36.30 -9.55
CA SER A 60 -1.27 37.07 -10.62
C SER A 60 -2.78 36.88 -10.60
N ASN A 61 -3.51 37.99 -10.75
CA ASN A 61 -4.96 37.93 -10.85
C ASN A 61 -5.42 37.15 -12.09
N VAL A 62 -6.53 36.43 -11.98
CA VAL A 62 -7.15 35.68 -13.08
C VAL A 62 -8.41 36.41 -13.53
N THR A 63 -8.44 36.84 -14.79
CA THR A 63 -9.64 37.43 -15.38
C THR A 63 -10.49 36.34 -16.04
N VAL A 64 -11.76 36.31 -15.67
CA VAL A 64 -12.79 35.48 -16.30
C VAL A 64 -13.65 36.41 -17.15
N ASN A 65 -13.57 36.26 -18.46
CA ASN A 65 -14.33 37.08 -19.41
C ASN A 65 -15.82 36.67 -19.41
N ASP A 66 -16.72 37.56 -19.84
CA ASP A 66 -18.13 37.22 -19.98
C ASP A 66 -18.32 36.08 -20.99
N GLY A 67 -19.13 35.10 -20.62
CA GLY A 67 -19.36 33.89 -21.41
C GLY A 67 -18.20 32.89 -21.45
N ALA A 68 -17.13 33.10 -20.68
CA ALA A 68 -15.97 32.20 -20.61
C ALA A 68 -15.89 31.46 -19.27
N SER A 69 -15.19 30.32 -19.27
CA SER A 69 -14.76 29.59 -18.08
C SER A 69 -13.24 29.61 -17.97
N GLN A 70 -12.74 29.43 -16.75
CA GLN A 70 -11.32 29.19 -16.47
C GLN A 70 -11.25 27.98 -15.53
N ASP A 71 -10.33 27.07 -15.82
CA ASP A 71 -10.12 25.87 -15.02
C ASP A 71 -8.84 26.02 -14.18
N LEU A 72 -8.89 25.47 -12.97
CA LEU A 72 -7.78 25.54 -12.01
C LEU A 72 -7.40 24.13 -11.56
N TRP A 73 -6.10 23.87 -11.52
CA TRP A 73 -5.55 22.69 -10.87
C TRP A 73 -5.18 23.00 -9.43
N VAL A 74 -5.59 22.13 -8.50
CA VAL A 74 -5.13 22.16 -7.11
C VAL A 74 -4.23 20.96 -6.89
N LEU A 75 -2.97 21.22 -6.56
CA LEU A 75 -2.00 20.20 -6.22
C LEU A 75 -1.77 20.18 -4.72
N VAL A 76 -1.91 19.00 -4.11
CA VAL A 76 -1.58 18.75 -2.71
C VAL A 76 -0.35 17.84 -2.68
N GLY A 77 0.78 18.41 -2.28
CA GLY A 77 2.02 17.68 -2.05
C GLY A 77 1.95 16.97 -0.71
N ILE A 78 2.11 15.65 -0.73
CA ILE A 78 2.06 14.80 0.45
C ILE A 78 3.47 14.38 0.85
N ALA A 79 3.80 14.51 2.13
CA ALA A 79 5.09 14.11 2.68
C ALA A 79 5.28 12.59 2.49
N THR A 80 6.51 12.13 2.24
CA THR A 80 6.81 10.70 2.15
C THR A 80 6.61 9.95 3.47
N THR A 81 6.55 10.70 4.59
CA THR A 81 6.24 10.19 5.93
C THR A 81 4.74 10.18 6.23
N ALA A 82 3.92 10.76 5.35
CA ALA A 82 2.48 10.79 5.50
C ALA A 82 1.89 9.39 5.35
N GLY A 83 0.69 9.23 5.91
CA GLY A 83 -0.02 7.97 5.95
C GLY A 83 0.16 7.27 7.29
N GLY A 84 -0.99 6.91 7.86
CA GLY A 84 -1.11 6.15 9.09
C GLY A 84 -2.03 4.96 8.89
N SER A 85 -2.33 4.32 10.01
CA SER A 85 -3.29 3.24 10.10
C SER A 85 -4.27 3.57 11.23
N PRO A 86 -5.57 3.80 10.96
CA PRO A 86 -6.25 3.66 9.67
C PRO A 86 -5.75 4.67 8.62
N ALA A 87 -6.05 4.39 7.34
CA ALA A 87 -5.63 5.22 6.22
C ALA A 87 -5.96 6.70 6.44
N GLU A 88 -5.04 7.56 6.01
CA GLU A 88 -5.26 9.00 6.01
C GLU A 88 -5.95 9.43 4.71
N THR A 89 -6.84 10.40 4.83
CA THR A 89 -7.61 11.00 3.75
C THR A 89 -7.39 12.49 3.79
N PHE A 90 -7.23 13.07 2.60
CA PHE A 90 -7.06 14.51 2.40
C PHE A 90 -8.07 14.94 1.35
N SER A 91 -8.84 15.98 1.66
CA SER A 91 -9.74 16.62 0.70
C SER A 91 -9.62 18.14 0.76
N THR A 92 -9.77 18.79 -0.38
CA THR A 92 -9.88 20.25 -0.49
C THR A 92 -11.16 20.60 -1.22
N SER A 93 -11.82 21.68 -0.81
CA SER A 93 -12.96 22.23 -1.53
C SER A 93 -13.01 23.75 -1.41
N ILE A 94 -13.72 24.38 -2.34
CA ILE A 94 -14.28 25.72 -2.14
C ILE A 94 -15.64 25.48 -1.49
N ALA A 95 -15.79 25.82 -0.21
CA ALA A 95 -16.97 25.45 0.57
C ALA A 95 -18.11 26.46 0.44
N SER A 96 -17.77 27.72 0.15
CA SER A 96 -18.74 28.79 -0.03
C SER A 96 -18.28 29.82 -1.05
N THR A 97 -19.19 30.72 -1.46
CA THR A 97 -18.83 31.84 -2.34
C THR A 97 -17.91 32.86 -1.68
N ALA A 98 -17.86 32.92 -0.34
CA ALA A 98 -16.95 33.80 0.39
C ALA A 98 -15.50 33.34 0.32
N ASP A 99 -15.27 32.08 -0.07
CA ASP A 99 -13.93 31.53 -0.26
C ASP A 99 -13.27 32.05 -1.55
N VAL A 100 -14.01 32.70 -2.45
CA VAL A 100 -13.49 33.24 -3.70
C VAL A 100 -13.21 34.73 -3.54
N ALA A 101 -11.93 35.13 -3.63
CA ALA A 101 -11.53 36.53 -3.51
C ALA A 101 -11.63 37.24 -4.87
N VAL A 102 -12.52 38.23 -4.97
CA VAL A 102 -12.81 38.99 -6.20
C VAL A 102 -12.34 40.44 -6.05
N VAL A 103 -11.64 40.96 -7.06
CA VAL A 103 -11.04 42.32 -7.04
C VAL A 103 -11.92 43.36 -7.73
N THR A 104 -12.76 42.97 -8.69
CA THR A 104 -13.62 43.90 -9.44
C THR A 104 -15.09 43.61 -9.16
N ALA A 105 -15.77 44.57 -8.53
CA ALA A 105 -17.22 44.54 -8.34
C ALA A 105 -17.92 44.92 -9.66
N GLY A 106 -18.43 43.93 -10.39
CA GLY A 106 -19.10 44.17 -11.68
C GLY A 106 -20.20 43.17 -12.06
N GLY A 107 -20.36 42.08 -11.32
CA GLY A 107 -21.41 41.09 -11.55
C GLY A 107 -21.53 40.17 -10.35
N GLN A 108 -22.76 39.74 -10.01
CA GLN A 108 -22.95 38.68 -9.04
C GLN A 108 -22.22 37.43 -9.54
N VAL A 109 -21.21 36.96 -8.80
CA VAL A 109 -20.60 35.65 -9.06
C VAL A 109 -21.63 34.61 -8.62
N MET A 110 -22.49 34.20 -9.55
CA MET A 110 -23.37 33.05 -9.34
C MET A 110 -22.50 31.80 -9.46
N ILE A 111 -21.94 31.34 -8.34
CA ILE A 111 -21.22 30.06 -8.27
C ILE A 111 -22.26 28.93 -8.37
N GLY A 112 -22.52 28.49 -9.59
CA GLY A 112 -23.09 27.18 -9.85
C GLY A 112 -21.94 26.20 -10.01
N THR A 113 -21.32 25.74 -8.93
CA THR A 113 -20.39 24.62 -9.03
C THR A 113 -21.19 23.39 -9.43
N VAL A 114 -20.91 22.80 -10.60
CA VAL A 114 -21.11 21.35 -10.74
C VAL A 114 -20.36 20.73 -9.56
N ALA A 115 -21.01 19.88 -8.78
CA ALA A 115 -20.37 19.22 -7.63
C ALA A 115 -19.03 18.60 -8.11
N PRO A 116 -17.92 18.80 -7.38
CA PRO A 116 -16.60 18.36 -7.83
C PRO A 116 -16.64 16.88 -8.21
N VAL A 117 -16.15 16.57 -9.42
CA VAL A 117 -16.09 15.21 -9.95
C VAL A 117 -14.91 14.49 -9.29
N SER A 118 -15.16 13.97 -8.09
CA SER A 118 -14.24 13.24 -7.19
C SER A 118 -13.18 14.10 -6.47
N SER A 119 -13.17 14.06 -5.13
CA SER A 119 -12.35 14.92 -4.27
C SER A 119 -11.68 14.19 -3.10
N THR A 120 -11.43 12.89 -3.24
CA THR A 120 -10.81 12.09 -2.18
C THR A 120 -9.50 11.47 -2.65
N LEU A 121 -8.38 12.04 -2.18
CA LEU A 121 -7.07 11.36 -2.22
C LEU A 121 -6.92 10.56 -0.92
N SER A 122 -6.76 9.24 -1.04
CA SER A 122 -6.43 8.36 0.09
C SER A 122 -4.97 7.96 0.00
N VAL A 123 -4.24 8.16 1.08
CA VAL A 123 -2.82 7.80 1.20
C VAL A 123 -2.70 6.71 2.26
N ILE A 124 -2.12 5.58 1.86
CA ILE A 124 -1.89 4.43 2.75
C ILE A 124 -0.39 4.28 2.94
N ASN A 125 0.07 4.42 4.19
CA ASN A 125 1.44 4.05 4.54
C ASN A 125 1.51 2.56 4.80
N TYR A 126 1.97 1.83 3.80
CA TYR A 126 2.15 0.39 3.87
C TYR A 126 3.51 0.03 4.47
N SER A 127 3.52 -0.60 5.65
CA SER A 127 4.74 -1.11 6.29
C SER A 127 4.58 -2.55 6.77
N PHE A 128 5.65 -3.33 6.68
CA PHE A 128 5.72 -4.71 7.19
C PHE A 128 6.89 -4.78 8.17
N THR A 129 6.60 -4.85 9.46
CA THR A 129 7.62 -4.63 10.52
C THR A 129 7.94 -5.89 11.31
N SER A 130 6.97 -6.79 11.51
CA SER A 130 7.22 -8.03 12.24
C SER A 130 6.42 -9.24 11.76
N PHE A 131 6.99 -10.43 12.01
CA PHE A 131 6.37 -11.73 11.75
C PHE A 131 6.69 -12.66 12.91
N THR A 132 5.66 -13.21 13.56
CA THR A 132 5.79 -14.17 14.66
C THR A 132 4.92 -15.39 14.38
N PRO A 133 5.44 -16.62 14.58
CA PRO A 133 6.78 -16.98 15.02
C PRO A 133 7.81 -16.91 13.87
N THR A 134 9.10 -16.76 14.19
CA THR A 134 10.20 -16.86 13.19
C THR A 134 10.71 -18.28 12.99
N SER A 135 10.09 -19.27 13.64
CA SER A 135 10.39 -20.69 13.45
C SER A 135 9.24 -21.63 13.78
N ASP A 136 9.20 -22.74 13.04
CA ASP A 136 8.27 -23.86 13.26
C ASP A 136 8.90 -25.19 12.84
N ASN A 137 8.25 -26.30 13.15
CA ASN A 137 8.63 -27.61 12.63
C ASN A 137 8.33 -27.71 11.12
N ASN A 138 8.89 -28.72 10.45
CA ASN A 138 8.71 -28.93 9.02
C ASN A 138 7.24 -29.17 8.59
N THR A 139 6.36 -29.60 9.52
CA THR A 139 4.94 -29.76 9.21
C THR A 139 4.18 -28.43 9.17
N GLY A 140 4.75 -27.37 9.74
CA GLY A 140 4.09 -26.07 9.89
C GLY A 140 2.91 -26.14 10.86
N GLY A 141 1.99 -25.20 10.71
CA GLY A 141 0.73 -25.15 11.45
C GLY A 141 0.74 -24.22 12.66
N LYS A 142 1.86 -23.59 13.04
CA LYS A 142 1.82 -22.53 14.05
C LYS A 142 1.03 -21.32 13.53
N PRO A 143 0.20 -20.68 14.38
CA PRO A 143 -0.50 -19.46 14.01
C PRO A 143 0.49 -18.31 13.81
N ILE A 144 0.20 -17.48 12.81
CA ILE A 144 1.01 -16.32 12.45
C ILE A 144 0.37 -15.04 13.00
N THR A 145 1.20 -14.17 13.53
CA THR A 145 0.88 -12.76 13.82
C THR A 145 1.87 -11.87 13.07
N ILE A 146 1.34 -10.94 12.28
CA ILE A 146 2.12 -9.95 11.54
C ILE A 146 1.74 -8.56 12.03
N THR A 147 2.73 -7.69 12.24
CA THR A 147 2.53 -6.28 12.59
C THR A 147 3.09 -5.37 11.51
N GLY A 148 2.44 -4.21 11.35
CA GLY A 148 2.82 -3.18 10.38
C GLY A 148 1.76 -2.08 10.30
N THR A 149 1.60 -1.49 9.13
CA THR A 149 0.60 -0.45 8.85
C THR A 149 0.07 -0.59 7.43
N GLY A 150 -1.14 -0.06 7.18
CA GLY A 150 -1.72 -0.04 5.84
C GLY A 150 -2.20 -1.40 5.35
N PHE A 151 -2.43 -2.35 6.26
CA PHE A 151 -2.97 -3.65 5.91
C PHE A 151 -4.46 -3.53 5.57
N ALA A 152 -4.85 -4.20 4.50
CA ALA A 152 -6.23 -4.42 4.12
C ALA A 152 -6.34 -5.69 3.28
N LEU A 153 -7.53 -6.29 3.23
CA LEU A 153 -7.77 -7.44 2.37
C LEU A 153 -7.79 -7.02 0.89
N PRO A 154 -7.34 -7.88 -0.05
CA PRO A 154 -6.80 -9.23 0.17
C PRO A 154 -5.36 -9.24 0.71
N VAL A 155 -4.97 -10.34 1.36
CA VAL A 155 -3.62 -10.55 1.91
C VAL A 155 -3.05 -11.87 1.39
N ILE A 156 -1.81 -11.83 0.90
CA ILE A 156 -1.01 -13.00 0.54
C ILE A 156 0.31 -12.91 1.30
N VAL A 157 0.63 -13.94 2.08
CA VAL A 157 1.90 -14.05 2.80
C VAL A 157 2.59 -15.31 2.32
N THR A 158 3.89 -15.24 2.04
CA THR A 158 4.68 -16.42 1.69
C THR A 158 5.94 -16.55 2.53
N ILE A 159 6.34 -17.79 2.77
CA ILE A 159 7.66 -18.16 3.30
C ILE A 159 8.41 -18.88 2.19
N ASN A 160 9.52 -18.31 1.73
CA ASN A 160 10.26 -18.80 0.56
C ASN A 160 9.39 -19.02 -0.70
N GLY A 161 8.41 -18.14 -0.92
CA GLY A 161 7.47 -18.26 -2.04
C GLY A 161 6.33 -19.27 -1.83
N VAL A 162 6.32 -20.05 -0.74
CA VAL A 162 5.19 -20.93 -0.38
C VAL A 162 4.13 -20.13 0.37
N PRO A 163 2.87 -20.06 -0.11
CA PRO A 163 1.81 -19.34 0.58
C PRO A 163 1.51 -19.92 1.97
N CYS A 164 1.37 -19.04 2.95
CA CYS A 164 0.82 -19.39 4.26
C CYS A 164 -0.65 -19.83 4.11
N THR A 165 -1.08 -20.76 4.95
CA THR A 165 -2.43 -21.34 4.89
C THR A 165 -3.40 -20.57 5.80
N GLY A 166 -4.70 -20.83 5.67
CA GLY A 166 -5.75 -20.18 6.46
C GLY A 166 -6.40 -19.00 5.76
N THR A 167 -7.17 -18.22 6.52
CA THR A 167 -7.88 -17.03 6.02
C THR A 167 -7.37 -15.83 6.80
N ALA A 168 -6.73 -14.91 6.10
CA ALA A 168 -6.25 -13.68 6.72
C ALA A 168 -7.39 -12.85 7.29
N SER A 169 -7.19 -12.33 8.49
CA SER A 169 -8.01 -11.30 9.12
C SER A 169 -7.12 -10.09 9.41
N VAL A 170 -7.62 -8.90 9.11
CA VAL A 170 -6.96 -7.62 9.37
C VAL A 170 -7.74 -6.92 10.49
N ASP A 171 -7.04 -6.41 11.49
CA ASP A 171 -7.70 -5.67 12.56
C ASP A 171 -8.31 -4.35 12.04
N PRO A 172 -9.31 -3.77 12.74
CA PRO A 172 -9.97 -2.54 12.26
C PRO A 172 -9.02 -1.35 12.09
N THR A 173 -7.87 -1.38 12.76
CA THR A 173 -6.83 -0.35 12.65
C THR A 173 -5.87 -0.57 11.48
N GLY A 174 -5.88 -1.72 10.80
CA GLY A 174 -4.98 -2.02 9.67
C GLY A 174 -3.52 -2.24 10.07
N THR A 175 -3.25 -2.56 11.34
CA THR A 175 -1.90 -2.67 11.91
C THR A 175 -1.50 -4.10 12.23
N GLN A 176 -2.45 -5.03 12.24
CA GLN A 176 -2.17 -6.46 12.47
C GLN A 176 -2.91 -7.37 11.51
N ILE A 177 -2.22 -8.43 11.09
CA ILE A 177 -2.80 -9.58 10.38
C ILE A 177 -2.71 -10.83 11.25
N THR A 178 -3.81 -11.56 11.33
CA THR A 178 -3.94 -12.87 12.01
C THR A 178 -4.73 -13.86 11.15
N GLY A 179 -4.96 -15.09 11.62
CA GLY A 179 -5.77 -16.11 10.93
C GLY A 179 -5.02 -16.94 9.87
N LEU A 180 -3.73 -16.64 9.67
CA LEU A 180 -2.83 -17.42 8.84
C LEU A 180 -2.00 -18.40 9.68
N PHE A 181 -1.54 -19.47 9.04
CA PHE A 181 -0.69 -20.50 9.65
C PHE A 181 0.55 -20.76 8.79
N VAL A 182 1.66 -21.11 9.45
CA VAL A 182 2.92 -21.47 8.80
C VAL A 182 2.66 -22.68 7.87
N PRO A 183 3.05 -22.62 6.58
CA PRO A 183 2.92 -23.76 5.68
C PRO A 183 3.97 -24.84 6.02
N GLY A 184 3.72 -26.09 5.62
CA GLY A 184 4.75 -27.13 5.68
C GLY A 184 5.94 -26.77 4.77
N GLY A 185 7.16 -27.10 5.22
CA GLY A 185 8.37 -26.70 4.50
C GLY A 185 9.68 -27.19 5.12
N SER A 186 10.79 -26.68 4.61
CA SER A 186 12.13 -26.96 5.12
C SER A 186 13.10 -25.82 4.77
N GLY A 187 14.21 -25.72 5.51
CA GLY A 187 15.26 -24.72 5.26
C GLY A 187 15.40 -23.69 6.39
N THR A 188 16.48 -22.92 6.31
CA THR A 188 16.82 -21.86 7.26
C THR A 188 16.97 -20.51 6.54
N ASN A 189 16.85 -19.41 7.28
CA ASN A 189 16.99 -18.05 6.75
C ASN A 189 16.11 -17.75 5.51
N LEU A 190 14.90 -18.28 5.51
CA LEU A 190 13.96 -18.15 4.41
C LEU A 190 13.35 -16.74 4.36
N PRO A 191 13.20 -16.13 3.18
CA PRO A 191 12.57 -14.83 3.04
C PRO A 191 11.08 -14.91 3.35
N ILE A 192 10.57 -13.86 4.00
CA ILE A 192 9.14 -13.70 4.29
C ILE A 192 8.65 -12.52 3.46
N THR A 193 7.61 -12.75 2.66
CA THR A 193 7.01 -11.70 1.83
C THR A 193 5.54 -11.54 2.14
N LEU A 194 5.07 -10.30 2.09
CA LEU A 194 3.68 -9.90 2.27
C LEU A 194 3.25 -9.08 1.06
N ASP A 195 2.10 -9.38 0.51
CA ASP A 195 1.36 -8.51 -0.41
C ASP A 195 -0.04 -8.29 0.16
N THR A 196 -0.47 -7.04 0.22
CA THR A 196 -1.74 -6.64 0.84
C THR A 196 -2.39 -5.56 -0.02
N ASN A 197 -3.69 -5.68 -0.25
CA ASN A 197 -4.50 -4.68 -0.93
C ASN A 197 -3.93 -4.22 -2.29
N ASN A 198 -3.22 -5.12 -3.00
CA ASN A 198 -2.51 -4.84 -4.26
C ASN A 198 -1.51 -3.66 -4.17
N LEU A 199 -0.97 -3.37 -2.98
CA LEU A 199 0.05 -2.33 -2.77
C LEU A 199 1.45 -2.78 -3.22
N GLY A 200 1.57 -4.03 -3.69
CA GLY A 200 2.80 -4.66 -4.14
C GLY A 200 3.53 -5.38 -2.99
N PRO A 201 4.36 -6.39 -3.31
CA PRO A 201 4.99 -7.21 -2.28
C PRO A 201 6.11 -6.48 -1.53
N LYS A 202 6.15 -6.61 -0.19
CA LYS A 202 7.30 -6.27 0.65
C LYS A 202 7.97 -7.51 1.23
N THR A 203 9.29 -7.51 1.23
CA THR A 203 10.11 -8.53 1.90
C THR A 203 10.53 -8.03 3.27
N LEU A 204 10.30 -8.81 4.32
CA LEU A 204 10.73 -8.49 5.68
C LEU A 204 12.21 -8.77 5.86
N SER A 205 12.90 -7.95 6.66
CA SER A 205 14.30 -8.21 7.02
C SER A 205 14.47 -9.41 7.95
N GLN A 206 13.42 -9.78 8.70
CA GLN A 206 13.39 -11.02 9.47
C GLN A 206 13.25 -12.22 8.52
N THR A 207 13.94 -13.29 8.85
CA THR A 207 13.87 -14.55 8.12
C THR A 207 13.20 -15.64 8.94
N PHE A 208 12.59 -16.61 8.25
CA PHE A 208 11.98 -17.77 8.87
C PHE A 208 12.90 -19.00 8.84
N THR A 209 12.83 -19.87 9.86
CA THR A 209 13.59 -21.14 9.88
C THR A 209 12.71 -22.31 10.30
N TYR A 210 12.71 -23.37 9.48
CA TYR A 210 12.14 -24.66 9.85
C TYR A 210 13.12 -25.44 10.72
N GLN A 211 12.65 -25.87 11.89
CA GLN A 211 13.40 -26.68 12.84
C GLN A 211 13.08 -28.15 12.62
N PHE A 212 14.13 -28.94 12.42
CA PHE A 212 13.99 -30.39 12.42
C PHE A 212 14.00 -30.89 13.87
N THR A 213 12.85 -31.34 14.36
CA THR A 213 12.78 -32.08 15.62
C THR A 213 12.83 -33.56 15.30
N LEU A 214 13.97 -34.20 15.59
CA LEU A 214 14.06 -35.66 15.59
C LEU A 214 13.24 -36.18 16.78
N GLY A 215 12.01 -36.60 16.53
CA GLY A 215 11.16 -37.18 17.55
C GLY A 215 11.75 -38.49 18.09
N GLY A 216 12.22 -38.49 19.33
CA GLY A 216 12.60 -39.73 20.00
C GLY A 216 13.49 -39.54 21.22
N THR A 217 12.88 -39.25 22.37
CA THR A 217 13.43 -39.78 23.62
C THR A 217 13.25 -41.29 23.54
N VAL A 218 14.27 -42.00 23.04
CA VAL A 218 14.34 -43.45 23.28
C VAL A 218 14.63 -43.59 24.77
N SER A 219 13.60 -43.89 25.55
CA SER A 219 13.77 -44.37 26.91
C SER A 219 14.59 -45.67 26.82
N GLY A 220 15.89 -45.55 27.07
CA GLY A 220 16.82 -46.66 27.11
C GLY A 220 16.52 -47.57 28.30
N GLY A 221 15.59 -48.50 28.11
CA GLY A 221 15.60 -49.77 28.82
C GLY A 221 16.84 -50.52 28.38
N GLY A 222 17.80 -50.66 29.30
CA GLY A 222 19.10 -51.22 29.02
C GLY A 222 19.06 -52.69 28.58
N GLY A 223 20.18 -53.09 27.97
CA GLY A 223 20.63 -54.47 28.05
C GLY A 223 20.82 -55.15 26.71
N GLY A 224 22.03 -54.99 26.17
CA GLY A 224 22.80 -56.16 25.76
C GLY A 224 22.82 -56.50 24.27
N GLY A 225 24.01 -56.36 23.68
CA GLY A 225 24.52 -57.40 22.80
C GLY A 225 24.77 -56.99 21.35
N GLY A 226 26.02 -56.64 21.06
CA GLY A 226 26.74 -57.33 20.00
C GLY A 226 26.76 -56.69 18.62
N GLY A 227 27.82 -55.91 18.37
CA GLY A 227 28.69 -56.15 17.21
C GLY A 227 28.31 -55.49 15.89
N GLY A 228 29.31 -54.84 15.29
CA GLY A 228 29.31 -54.52 13.87
C GLY A 228 29.50 -53.04 13.60
N GLY A 229 30.75 -52.58 13.64
CA GLY A 229 31.12 -51.22 13.24
C GLY A 229 30.85 -50.95 11.75
N CYS A 230 30.60 -49.67 11.46
CA CYS A 230 31.01 -48.98 10.24
C CYS A 230 31.22 -47.51 10.63
N THR A 231 32.48 -47.06 10.65
CA THR A 231 32.82 -45.64 10.66
C THR A 231 33.03 -45.15 9.23
N ALA A 232 32.44 -43.97 8.96
CA ALA A 232 32.54 -43.13 7.76
C ALA A 232 31.82 -43.73 6.52
N THR A 233 31.00 -42.98 5.77
CA THR A 233 31.23 -41.66 5.18
C THR A 233 29.91 -41.04 4.69
N SER A 234 29.87 -39.70 4.66
CA SER A 234 29.08 -38.83 3.77
C SER A 234 27.57 -39.07 3.63
N HIS A 235 26.80 -38.05 3.99
CA HIS A 235 25.37 -37.93 3.74
C HIS A 235 25.04 -38.04 2.24
N GLU A 236 24.57 -39.22 1.83
CA GLU A 236 23.82 -39.41 0.60
C GLU A 236 22.48 -40.02 1.02
N SER A 237 21.46 -39.18 1.17
CA SER A 237 20.10 -39.61 1.50
C SER A 237 19.50 -40.35 0.31
N ILE A 238 19.56 -41.69 0.33
CA ILE A 238 18.84 -42.55 -0.61
C ILE A 238 17.37 -42.52 -0.24
N ALA A 239 16.58 -41.77 -1.01
CA ALA A 239 15.13 -41.86 -1.06
C ALA A 239 14.73 -42.98 -2.04
N LEU A 240 13.92 -43.93 -1.59
CA LEU A 240 12.99 -44.75 -2.39
C LEU A 240 11.98 -45.33 -1.38
N LEU A 241 10.66 -45.27 -1.55
CA LEU A 241 9.95 -46.02 -2.59
C LEU A 241 8.45 -45.60 -2.67
N LEU A 242 8.05 -45.22 -3.90
CA LEU A 242 6.79 -45.45 -4.65
C LEU A 242 5.39 -45.50 -3.98
N ALA A 243 4.48 -44.70 -4.56
CA ALA A 243 3.22 -45.21 -5.10
C ALA A 243 2.86 -44.48 -6.41
N LEU A 244 2.73 -45.25 -7.50
CA LEU A 244 2.25 -44.84 -8.82
C LEU A 244 0.74 -44.59 -8.79
N VAL A 245 0.28 -43.50 -9.42
CA VAL A 245 -0.90 -43.53 -10.30
C VAL A 245 -0.60 -42.71 -11.55
N SER A 246 -0.47 -43.40 -12.67
CA SER A 246 -0.41 -42.85 -14.02
C SER A 246 -1.81 -42.70 -14.59
N LEU A 247 -2.18 -41.50 -15.03
CA LEU A 247 -3.13 -41.35 -16.14
C LEU A 247 -2.61 -40.31 -17.13
N LEU A 248 -2.44 -40.81 -18.36
CA LEU A 248 -1.83 -40.20 -19.52
C LEU A 248 -2.84 -39.25 -20.20
N GLY A 249 -2.40 -38.08 -20.66
CA GLY A 249 -3.26 -37.13 -21.38
C GLY A 249 -2.55 -35.93 -22.00
N CYS A 250 -1.71 -36.20 -23.01
CA CYS A 250 -1.31 -35.34 -24.15
C CYS A 250 -0.88 -33.86 -23.92
N ALA A 251 0.41 -33.59 -24.15
CA ALA A 251 0.94 -32.25 -24.38
C ALA A 251 0.77 -31.84 -25.86
N ALA A 252 0.43 -30.58 -26.11
CA ALA A 252 0.79 -29.89 -27.35
C ALA A 252 1.19 -28.45 -27.02
N PHE A 253 2.50 -28.22 -27.10
CA PHE A 253 3.14 -26.91 -27.06
C PHE A 253 3.19 -26.38 -28.50
N LEU A 254 2.68 -25.17 -28.75
CA LEU A 254 3.10 -24.39 -29.91
C LEU A 254 3.09 -22.90 -29.57
N ARG A 255 4.26 -22.47 -29.15
CA ARG A 255 4.73 -21.08 -29.09
C ARG A 255 5.13 -20.69 -30.51
N ARG A 256 4.59 -19.59 -31.05
CA ARG A 256 5.25 -18.83 -32.13
C ARG A 256 5.11 -17.35 -31.84
N ARG A 257 6.24 -16.67 -31.73
CA ARG A 257 6.35 -15.20 -31.66
C ARG A 257 7.10 -14.71 -32.90
N SER A 258 6.78 -13.46 -33.25
CA SER A 258 7.35 -12.52 -34.24
C SER A 258 7.18 -12.86 -35.73
N ALA A 259 6.43 -12.04 -36.48
CA ALA A 259 6.80 -10.67 -36.84
C ALA A 259 5.57 -9.75 -36.69
#